data_AF-A0A415F4X4-F1
#
_entry.id   AF-A0A415F4X4-F1
#
_cell.length_a   1.000
_cell.length_b   1.000
_cell.length_c   1.000
_cell.angle_alpha   90.00
_cell.angle_beta   90.00
_cell.angle_gamma   90.00
#
_symmetry.space_group_name_H-M   'P 1'
#
loop_
_entity.id
_entity.type
_entity.pdbx_description
1 polymer ?
#
loop_
_entity_poly.entity_id
_entity_poly.type
_entity_poly.pdbx_seq_one_letter_code
_entity_poly.pdbx_strand_id
1 'polypeptide(L)'
;MAQSNVNMSKLKRSFQMLAAKIPQRTICEQLHMGRGVLNRYKTLADSQGLSYGVIGRMSDGEIESFLQLSKPTAASSSQRQVLDGLLPEYVSDLSHNRYLTIQALHESYKKEHPDGYGYTQFKK
;
A
#
# COMPACT_ATOMS: atom_id res chain seq x y z
N MET A 1 -10.26 4.42 -9.27
CA MET A 1 -10.23 5.61 -8.40
C MET A 1 -8.76 5.87 -8.04
N ALA A 2 -8.15 6.93 -8.58
CA ALA A 2 -6.73 7.22 -8.35
C ALA A 2 -6.45 7.46 -6.86
N GLN A 3 -5.37 6.87 -6.35
CA GLN A 3 -4.81 7.17 -5.03
C GLN A 3 -4.40 8.65 -5.05
N SER A 4 -5.25 9.56 -4.56
CA SER A 4 -4.82 10.93 -4.32
C SER A 4 -3.82 10.90 -3.17
N ASN A 5 -2.54 11.17 -3.48
CA ASN A 5 -1.49 11.29 -2.48
C ASN A 5 -1.91 12.36 -1.46
N VAL A 6 -2.25 11.93 -0.25
CA VAL A 6 -2.57 12.86 0.83
C VAL A 6 -1.28 13.55 1.24
N ASN A 7 -1.27 14.88 1.10
CA ASN A 7 -0.15 15.71 1.54
C ASN A 7 -0.06 15.69 3.09
N MET A 8 1.16 15.63 3.63
CA MET A 8 1.47 15.65 5.07
C MET A 8 0.66 16.72 5.81
N SER A 9 0.66 17.96 5.30
CA SER A 9 -0.02 19.09 5.93
C SER A 9 -1.54 18.90 6.00
N LYS A 10 -2.13 18.27 4.98
CA LYS A 10 -3.58 17.97 4.97
C LYS A 10 -3.94 16.93 6.02
N LEU A 11 -3.10 15.90 6.19
CA LEU A 11 -3.35 14.86 7.18
C LEU A 11 -3.14 15.38 8.61
N LYS A 12 -2.09 16.17 8.87
CA LYS A 12 -1.93 16.89 10.16
C LYS A 12 -3.17 17.67 10.50
N ARG A 13 -3.63 18.49 9.55
CA ARG A 13 -4.78 19.34 9.75
C ARG A 13 -6.06 18.54 10.01
N SER A 14 -6.27 17.42 9.32
CA SER A 14 -7.45 16.58 9.56
C SER A 14 -7.45 16.01 10.98
N PHE A 15 -6.30 15.55 11.48
CA PHE A 15 -6.20 15.04 12.85
C PHE A 15 -6.34 16.13 13.92
N GLN A 16 -5.81 17.33 13.67
CA GLN A 16 -6.05 18.50 14.56
C GLN A 16 -7.54 18.84 14.64
N MET A 17 -8.25 18.81 13.51
CA MET A 17 -9.69 19.08 13.46
C MET A 17 -10.51 17.98 14.15
N LEU A 18 -10.08 16.71 14.02
CA LEU A 18 -10.69 15.59 14.77
C LEU A 18 -10.49 15.74 16.28
N ALA A 19 -9.30 16.16 16.72
CA ALA A 19 -9.03 16.43 18.13
C ALA A 19 -9.90 17.58 18.67
N ALA A 20 -10.23 18.56 17.83
CA ALA A 20 -11.18 19.64 18.12
C ALA A 20 -12.66 19.21 18.03
N LYS A 21 -12.95 17.91 17.88
CA LYS A 21 -14.30 17.33 17.76
C LYS A 21 -15.12 17.89 16.58
N ILE A 22 -14.46 18.35 15.52
CA ILE A 22 -15.15 18.78 14.30
C ILE A 22 -15.71 17.55 13.57
N PRO A 23 -16.97 17.59 13.09
CA PRO A 23 -17.57 16.46 12.40
C PRO A 23 -16.81 16.11 11.12
N GLN A 24 -16.63 14.81 10.89
CA GLN A 24 -15.84 14.25 9.78
C GLN A 24 -16.26 14.79 8.41
N ARG A 25 -17.57 15.01 8.21
CA ARG A 25 -18.11 15.57 6.98
C ARG A 25 -17.52 16.96 6.68
N THR A 26 -17.50 17.84 7.67
CA THR A 26 -16.98 19.20 7.55
C THR A 26 -15.48 19.20 7.28
N ILE A 27 -14.73 18.28 7.91
CA ILE A 27 -13.29 18.12 7.66
C ILE A 27 -13.04 17.73 6.19
N CYS A 28 -13.78 16.76 5.68
CA CYS A 28 -13.67 16.32 4.28
C CYS A 28 -14.00 17.44 3.29
N GLU A 29 -15.04 18.23 3.57
CA GLU A 29 -15.44 19.39 2.76
C GLU A 29 -14.35 20.48 2.77
N GLN A 30 -13.82 20.85 3.94
CA GLN A 30 -12.80 21.90 4.08
C GLN A 30 -11.42 21.52 3.53
N LEU A 31 -11.01 20.25 3.68
CA LEU A 31 -9.68 19.80 3.24
C LEU A 31 -9.67 19.20 1.82
N HIS A 32 -10.84 19.16 1.18
CA HIS A 32 -11.08 18.47 -0.09
C HIS A 32 -10.52 17.05 -0.06
N MET A 33 -10.87 16.30 0.99
CA MET A 33 -10.40 14.94 1.25
C MET A 33 -11.55 13.95 1.12
N GLY A 34 -11.31 12.84 0.43
CA GLY A 34 -12.30 11.77 0.31
C GLY A 34 -12.65 11.17 1.67
N ARG A 35 -13.94 10.94 1.94
CA ARG A 35 -14.43 10.38 3.22
C ARG A 35 -13.78 9.05 3.56
N GLY A 36 -13.61 8.16 2.57
CA GLY A 36 -12.96 6.86 2.75
C GLY A 36 -11.46 6.97 3.05
N VAL A 37 -10.80 8.05 2.60
CA VAL A 37 -9.39 8.32 2.90
C VAL A 37 -9.24 8.70 4.37
N LEU A 38 -10.04 9.67 4.84
CA LEU A 38 -10.03 10.06 6.25
C LEU A 38 -10.42 8.90 7.18
N ASN A 39 -11.40 8.08 6.78
CA ASN A 39 -11.81 6.93 7.55
C ASN A 39 -10.69 5.90 7.70
N ARG A 40 -9.94 5.61 6.63
CA ARG A 40 -8.78 4.71 6.68
C ARG A 40 -7.74 5.17 7.70
N TYR A 41 -7.41 6.47 7.70
CA TYR A 41 -6.44 7.02 8.65
C TYR A 41 -6.96 7.05 10.09
N LYS A 42 -8.27 7.27 10.30
CA LYS A 42 -8.88 7.14 11.63
C LYS A 42 -8.74 5.71 12.14
N THR A 43 -9.15 4.72 11.36
CA THR A 43 -9.04 3.31 11.74
C THR A 43 -7.59 2.91 12.02
N LEU A 44 -6.62 3.44 11.25
CA LEU A 44 -5.20 3.21 11.51
C LEU A 44 -4.73 3.87 12.81
N ALA A 45 -5.15 5.11 13.09
CA ALA A 45 -4.83 5.77 14.36
C ALA A 45 -5.40 4.99 15.55
N ASP A 46 -6.65 4.55 15.43
CA ASP A 46 -7.36 3.78 16.45
C ASP A 46 -6.69 2.41 16.67
N SER A 47 -6.23 1.73 15.60
CA SER A 47 -5.53 0.44 15.73
C SER A 47 -4.14 0.55 16.35
N GLN A 48 -3.49 1.71 16.21
CA GLN A 48 -2.22 2.03 16.87
C GLN A 48 -2.41 2.58 18.28
N GLY A 49 -3.65 2.81 18.73
CA GLY A 49 -3.94 3.44 20.03
C GLY A 49 -3.46 4.89 20.14
N LEU A 50 -3.24 5.56 18.99
CA LEU A 50 -2.73 6.93 18.96
C LEU A 50 -3.86 7.95 19.06
N SER A 51 -3.75 8.88 19.99
CA SER A 51 -4.68 10.00 20.09
C SER A 51 -4.51 10.95 18.90
N TYR A 52 -5.64 11.42 18.34
CA TYR A 52 -5.65 12.35 17.20
C TYR A 52 -4.87 13.65 17.49
N GLY A 53 -4.83 14.10 18.75
CA GLY A 53 -4.05 15.28 19.15
C GLY A 53 -2.54 15.09 19.03
N VAL A 54 -2.06 13.85 19.23
CA VAL A 54 -0.63 13.50 19.09
C VAL A 54 -0.25 13.48 17.62
N ILE A 55 -1.06 12.82 16.78
CA ILE A 55 -0.82 12.74 15.33
C ILE A 55 -0.81 14.14 14.69
N GLY A 56 -1.69 15.04 15.15
CA GLY A 56 -1.71 16.43 14.67
C GLY A 56 -0.47 17.27 15.00
N ARG A 57 0.40 16.78 15.90
CA ARG A 57 1.64 17.46 16.34
C ARG A 57 2.92 16.74 15.91
N MET A 58 2.80 15.57 15.27
CA MET A 58 3.94 14.82 14.76
C MET A 58 4.76 15.62 13.75
N SER A 59 6.05 15.32 13.68
CA SER A 59 6.96 15.80 12.64
C SER A 59 6.56 15.27 11.26
N ASP A 60 7.08 15.86 10.18
CA ASP A 60 6.74 15.40 8.83
C ASP A 60 7.19 13.95 8.58
N GLY A 61 8.34 13.54 9.12
CA GLY A 61 8.86 12.16 8.98
C GLY A 61 8.02 11.11 9.72
N GLU A 62 7.49 11.44 10.90
CA GLU A 62 6.56 10.56 11.63
C GLU A 62 5.24 10.38 10.87
N ILE A 63 4.76 11.44 10.23
CA ILE A 63 3.55 11.35 9.41
C ILE A 63 3.79 10.56 8.13
N GLU A 64 4.97 10.70 7.52
CA GLU A 64 5.33 9.87 6.39
C GLU A 64 5.33 8.39 6.77
N SER A 65 5.92 8.05 7.91
CA SER A 65 5.90 6.68 8.45
C SER A 65 4.47 6.20 8.67
N PHE A 66 3.60 7.04 9.26
CA PHE A 66 2.19 6.74 9.46
C PHE A 66 1.42 6.53 8.13
N LEU A 67 1.69 7.35 7.12
CA LEU A 67 1.14 7.18 5.76
C LEU A 67 1.59 5.87 5.13
N GLN A 68 2.85 5.46 5.32
CA GLN A 68 3.36 4.19 4.82
C GLN A 68 2.63 3.01 5.47
N LEU A 69 2.36 3.06 6.79
CA LEU A 69 1.58 2.04 7.49
C LEU A 69 0.13 1.92 6.98
N SER A 70 -0.44 3.02 6.48
CA SER A 70 -1.79 3.02 5.92
C SER A 70 -1.91 2.35 4.56
N LYS A 71 -0.79 2.20 3.85
CA LYS A 71 -0.79 1.46 2.60
C LYS A 71 -1.14 0.03 2.98
N PRO A 72 -2.19 -0.58 2.40
CA PRO A 72 -2.42 -1.99 2.61
C PRO A 72 -1.18 -2.71 2.09
N THR A 73 -0.32 -3.12 3.02
CA THR A 73 0.57 -4.25 2.80
C THR A 73 -0.39 -5.39 2.62
N ALA A 74 -0.82 -5.63 1.37
CA ALA A 74 -1.56 -6.82 1.05
C ALA A 74 -0.74 -7.96 1.63
N ALA A 75 -1.27 -8.64 2.65
CA ALA A 75 -0.62 -9.79 3.23
C ALA A 75 -0.22 -10.67 2.05
N SER A 76 1.07 -10.99 1.94
CA SER A 76 1.56 -11.78 0.81
C SER A 76 0.72 -13.05 0.80
N SER A 77 -0.07 -13.22 -0.24
CA SER A 77 -0.83 -14.46 -0.41
C SER A 77 0.16 -15.62 -0.36
N SER A 78 -0.29 -16.82 0.02
CA SER A 78 0.55 -18.01 -0.04
C SER A 78 1.23 -18.16 -1.41
N GLN A 79 0.51 -17.85 -2.48
CA GLN A 79 1.02 -17.83 -3.86
C GLN A 79 2.13 -16.78 -4.07
N ARG A 80 2.04 -15.61 -3.41
CA ARG A 80 3.04 -14.56 -3.49
C ARG A 80 4.33 -14.95 -2.82
N GLN A 81 4.25 -15.58 -1.65
CA GLN A 81 5.42 -16.06 -0.91
C GLN A 81 6.19 -17.12 -1.70
N VAL A 82 5.47 -18.07 -2.33
CA VAL A 82 6.07 -19.08 -3.21
C VAL A 82 6.79 -18.42 -4.39
N LEU A 83 6.12 -17.50 -5.08
CA LEU A 83 6.73 -16.80 -6.21
C LEU A 83 7.95 -15.97 -5.79
N ASP A 84 7.87 -15.25 -4.67
CA ASP A 84 8.99 -14.44 -4.16
C ASP A 84 10.22 -15.30 -3.83
N GLY A 85 10.04 -16.57 -3.44
CA GLY A 85 11.13 -17.53 -3.25
C GLY A 85 11.79 -18.00 -4.55
N LEU A 86 11.05 -18.07 -5.66
CA LEU A 86 11.54 -18.52 -6.97
C LEU A 86 12.17 -17.39 -7.80
N LEU A 87 11.81 -16.13 -7.52
CA LEU A 87 12.30 -14.96 -8.26
C LEU A 87 13.84 -14.86 -8.37
N PRO A 88 14.63 -15.10 -7.31
CA PRO A 88 16.09 -14.99 -7.40
C PRO A 88 16.71 -15.93 -8.44
N GLU A 89 16.18 -17.14 -8.53
CA GLU A 89 16.62 -18.15 -9.50
C GLU A 89 16.20 -17.75 -10.92
N TYR A 90 14.94 -17.35 -11.12
CA TYR A 90 14.44 -16.88 -12.41
C TYR A 90 15.21 -15.66 -12.95
N VAL A 91 15.57 -14.71 -12.09
CA VAL A 91 16.39 -13.55 -12.48
C VAL A 91 17.79 -14.00 -12.89
N SER A 92 18.37 -14.95 -12.15
CA SER A 92 19.67 -15.52 -12.49
C SER A 92 19.61 -16.23 -13.84
N ASP A 93 18.62 -17.08 -14.07
CA ASP A 93 18.47 -17.82 -15.33
C ASP A 93 18.26 -16.90 -16.53
N LEU A 94 17.45 -15.84 -16.38
CA LEU A 94 17.25 -14.83 -17.43
C LEU A 94 18.53 -14.05 -17.72
N SER A 95 19.37 -13.80 -16.71
CA SER A 95 20.64 -13.10 -16.88
C SER A 95 21.70 -13.98 -17.56
N HIS A 96 21.73 -15.28 -17.28
CA HIS A 96 22.74 -16.19 -17.82
C HIS A 96 22.36 -16.73 -19.20
N ASN A 97 21.06 -16.88 -19.50
CA ASN A 97 20.58 -17.50 -20.73
C ASN A 97 19.94 -16.47 -21.68
N ARG A 98 20.67 -16.09 -22.73
CA ARG A 98 20.20 -15.12 -23.75
C ARG A 98 18.91 -15.54 -24.47
N TYR A 99 18.65 -16.84 -24.58
CA TYR A 99 17.49 -17.39 -25.29
C TYR A 99 16.31 -17.74 -24.38
N LEU A 100 16.46 -17.57 -23.07
CA LEU A 100 15.40 -17.82 -22.12
C LEU A 100 14.43 -16.63 -22.10
N THR A 101 13.14 -16.93 -22.15
CA THR A 101 12.09 -15.90 -22.10
C THR A 101 11.32 -15.99 -20.80
N ILE A 102 10.83 -14.84 -20.34
CA ILE A 102 9.91 -14.76 -19.18
C ILE A 102 8.68 -15.65 -19.40
N GLN A 103 8.24 -15.81 -20.66
CA GLN A 103 7.12 -16.70 -21.00
C GLN A 103 7.46 -18.17 -20.71
N ALA A 104 8.62 -18.65 -21.18
CA ALA A 104 9.04 -20.03 -20.95
C ALA A 104 9.15 -20.35 -19.45
N LEU A 105 9.69 -19.42 -18.65
CA LEU A 105 9.73 -19.55 -17.19
C LEU A 105 8.33 -19.57 -16.57
N HIS A 106 7.42 -18.74 -17.04
CA HIS A 106 6.04 -18.73 -16.55
C HIS A 106 5.29 -20.03 -16.88
N GLU A 107 5.50 -20.59 -18.06
CA GLU A 107 4.91 -21.87 -18.46
C GLU A 107 5.39 -23.01 -17.55
N SER A 108 6.68 -23.04 -17.19
CA SER A 108 7.22 -23.99 -16.20
C SER A 108 6.64 -23.77 -14.81
N TYR A 109 6.64 -22.52 -14.31
CA TYR A 109 6.02 -22.15 -13.04
C TYR A 109 4.55 -22.60 -12.95
N LYS A 110 3.79 -22.45 -14.04
CA LYS A 110 2.36 -22.77 -14.05
C LYS A 110 2.09 -24.28 -14.06
N LYS A 111 3.01 -25.09 -14.56
CA LYS A 111 2.94 -26.56 -14.47
C LYS A 111 3.11 -27.03 -13.02
N GLU A 112 4.04 -26.42 -12.27
CA GLU A 112 4.30 -26.76 -10.87
C GLU A 112 3.28 -26.12 -9.91
N HIS A 113 2.74 -24.96 -10.29
CA HIS A 113 1.77 -24.20 -9.50
C HIS A 113 0.48 -23.91 -10.30
N PRO A 114 -0.41 -24.91 -10.46
CA PRO A 114 -1.67 -24.75 -11.20
C PRO A 114 -2.58 -23.68 -10.59
N ASP A 115 -2.49 -23.46 -9.27
CA ASP A 115 -3.23 -22.39 -8.58
C ASP A 115 -2.46 -21.06 -8.52
N GLY A 116 -1.20 -21.00 -8.96
CA GLY A 116 -0.35 -19.81 -8.87
C GLY A 116 -0.74 -18.65 -9.80
N TYR A 117 0.10 -17.62 -9.87
CA TYR A 117 -0.18 -16.43 -10.69
C TYR A 117 -0.23 -16.71 -12.20
N GLY A 118 -1.21 -16.10 -12.87
CA GLY A 118 -1.35 -16.15 -14.33
C GLY A 118 -0.39 -15.20 -15.06
N TYR A 119 -0.21 -15.43 -16.35
CA TYR A 119 0.62 -14.57 -17.19
C TYR A 119 -0.11 -13.25 -17.48
N THR A 120 0.53 -12.12 -17.20
CA THR A 120 -0.05 -10.80 -17.49
C THR A 120 0.27 -10.34 -18.91
N GLN A 121 -0.71 -9.75 -19.57
CA GLN A 121 -0.53 -9.08 -20.87
C GLN A 121 -0.08 -7.62 -20.71
N PHE A 122 -0.17 -7.05 -19.51
CA PHE A 122 0.22 -5.67 -19.22
C PHE A 122 1.71 -5.60 -18.83
N LYS A 123 2.59 -5.88 -19.78
CA LYS A 123 4.03 -5.66 -19.62
C LYS A 123 4.33 -4.21 -20.00
N LYS A 124 4.84 -3.43 -19.05
CA LYS A 124 5.34 -2.07 -19.28
C LYS A 124 6.85 -2.05 -19.13
#